data_AF-A0A2P9H3M9-F1
#
_entry.id   AF-A0A2P9H3M9-F1
#
_cell.length_a   1.000
_cell.length_b   1.000
_cell.length_c   1.000
_cell.angle_alpha   90.00
_cell.angle_beta   90.00
_cell.angle_gamma   90.00
#
_symmetry.space_group_name_H-M   'P 1'
#
loop_
_entity.id
_entity.type
_entity.pdbx_description
1 polymer ?
#
loop_
_entity_poly.entity_id
_entity_poly.type
_entity_poly.pdbx_seq_one_letter_code
_entity_poly.pdbx_strand_id
1 'polypeptide(L)' 'MPDRYKPGRTRKVYRHIDVKTPLEKLAAVPQLASFLREGINLRALQDQASAKTDLQAATELNRAREKLFATIRRAA' A
#
# COMPACT_ATOMS: atom_id res chain seq x y z
N MET A 1 -16.84 17.51 -7.46
CA MET A 1 -17.20 18.79 -8.10
C MET A 1 -17.28 18.58 -9.61
N PRO A 2 -18.39 18.94 -10.26
CA PRO A 2 -18.49 18.91 -11.71
C PRO A 2 -17.42 19.82 -12.31
N ASP A 3 -16.81 19.40 -13.42
CA ASP A 3 -15.77 20.18 -14.09
C ASP A 3 -16.39 21.42 -14.75
N ARG A 4 -16.01 22.61 -14.26
CA ARG A 4 -16.51 23.90 -14.77
C ARG A 4 -16.23 24.12 -16.26
N TYR A 5 -15.21 23.45 -16.80
CA TYR A 5 -14.80 23.58 -18.20
C TYR A 5 -15.23 22.38 -19.07
N LYS A 6 -15.69 21.28 -18.45
CA LYS A 6 -16.12 20.05 -19.13
C LYS A 6 -17.43 19.54 -18.51
N PRO A 7 -18.58 20.17 -18.83
CA PRO A 7 -19.87 19.73 -18.31
C PRO A 7 -20.11 18.25 -18.61
N GLY A 8 -20.56 17.51 -17.59
CA GLY A 8 -20.71 16.04 -17.63
C GLY A 8 -19.49 15.24 -17.15
N ARG A 9 -18.30 15.85 -17.02
CA ARG A 9 -17.12 15.19 -16.46
C ARG A 9 -17.01 15.44 -14.95
N THR A 10 -16.84 14.38 -14.18
CA THR A 10 -16.43 14.50 -12.77
C THR A 10 -14.92 14.65 -12.70
N ARG A 11 -14.44 15.80 -12.20
CA ARG A 11 -13.01 15.97 -11.88
C ARG A 11 -12.68 15.26 -10.58
N LYS A 12 -11.79 14.27 -10.63
CA LYS A 12 -11.20 13.63 -9.44
C LYS A 12 -10.03 14.49 -8.96
N VAL A 13 -10.00 14.80 -7.67
CA VAL A 13 -8.90 15.51 -7.01
C VAL A 13 -8.38 14.60 -5.92
N TYR A 14 -7.12 14.18 -6.04
CA TYR A 14 -6.44 13.37 -5.03
C TYR A 14 -5.60 14.31 -4.18
N ARG A 15 -6.07 14.59 -2.96
CA ARG A 15 -5.32 15.45 -2.04
C ARG A 15 -4.21 14.63 -1.39
N HIS A 16 -3.09 15.28 -1.08
CA HIS A 16 -1.98 14.61 -0.41
C HIS A 16 -2.42 13.98 0.93
N ILE A 17 -3.33 14.63 1.67
CA ILE A 17 -3.91 14.11 2.92
C ILE A 17 -4.73 12.81 2.75
N ASP A 18 -5.22 12.57 1.53
CA ASP A 18 -6.01 11.38 1.19
C ASP A 18 -5.10 10.22 0.76
N VAL A 19 -3.80 10.49 0.53
CA VAL A 19 -2.79 9.46 0.24
C VAL A 19 -2.42 8.80 1.55
N LYS A 20 -2.84 7.53 1.69
CA LYS A 20 -2.56 6.69 2.85
C LYS A 20 -2.12 5.32 2.39
N THR A 21 -1.11 4.79 3.05
CA THR A 21 -0.74 3.37 2.97
C THR A 21 -1.91 2.52 3.50
N PRO A 22 -1.99 1.23 3.11
CA PRO A 22 -3.00 0.32 3.64
C PRO A 22 -3.03 0.27 5.18
N LEU A 23 -1.86 0.33 5.83
CA LEU A 23 -1.75 0.33 7.29
C LEU A 23 -2.33 1.62 7.92
N GLU A 24 -2.01 2.79 7.36
CA GLU A 24 -2.56 4.06 7.84
C GLU A 24 -4.08 4.13 7.66
N LYS A 25 -4.59 3.54 6.57
CA LYS A 25 -6.03 3.41 6.34
C LYS A 25 -6.68 2.46 7.35
N LEU A 26 -6.03 1.34 7.67
CA LEU A 26 -6.47 0.40 8.70
C LEU A 26 -6.53 1.07 10.08
N ALA A 27 -5.50 1.84 10.44
CA ALA A 27 -5.43 2.56 11.71
C ALA A 27 -6.53 3.62 11.88
N ALA A 28 -7.13 4.10 10.79
CA ALA A 28 -8.23 5.06 10.82
C ALA A 28 -9.62 4.41 11.03
N VAL A 29 -9.72 3.08 11.07
CA VAL A 29 -11.00 2.37 11.25
C VAL A 29 -11.46 2.43 12.71
N PRO A 30 -12.68 2.94 13.00
CA PRO A 30 -13.23 2.91 14.35
C PRO A 30 -13.40 1.49 14.86
N GLN A 31 -13.11 1.27 16.15
CA GLN A 31 -13.22 -0.05 16.79
C GLN A 31 -12.37 -1.14 16.12
N LEU A 32 -11.28 -0.78 15.43
CA LEU A 32 -10.42 -1.70 14.67
C LEU A 32 -10.15 -3.04 15.39
N ALA A 33 -9.88 -2.99 16.69
CA ALA A 33 -9.56 -4.17 17.49
C ALA A 33 -10.63 -5.29 17.41
N SER A 34 -11.91 -4.98 17.22
CA SER A 34 -12.97 -5.98 17.09
C SER A 34 -12.97 -6.70 15.73
N PHE A 35 -12.29 -6.14 14.73
CA PHE A 35 -12.18 -6.70 13.39
C PHE A 35 -10.85 -7.43 13.14
N LEU A 36 -9.89 -7.30 14.05
CA LEU A 36 -8.61 -8.00 13.95
C LEU A 36 -8.78 -9.47 14.36
N ARG A 37 -8.02 -10.35 13.70
CA ARG A 37 -7.93 -11.75 14.13
C ARG A 37 -7.26 -11.82 15.49
N GLU A 38 -7.57 -12.87 16.24
CA GLU A 38 -6.89 -13.18 17.50
C GLU A 38 -5.37 -13.21 17.31
N GLY A 39 -4.65 -12.60 18.26
CA GLY A 39 -3.18 -12.47 18.22
C GLY A 39 -2.65 -11.35 17.32
N ILE A 40 -3.48 -10.72 16.47
CA ILE A 40 -3.08 -9.56 15.67
C ILE A 40 -3.40 -8.28 16.43
N ASN A 41 -2.41 -7.40 16.60
CA ASN A 41 -2.61 -6.08 17.16
C ASN A 41 -2.01 -5.00 16.24
N LEU A 42 -2.60 -3.80 16.27
CA LEU A 42 -2.18 -2.70 15.39
C LEU A 42 -0.72 -2.28 15.62
N ARG A 43 -0.25 -2.33 16.87
CA ARG A 43 1.10 -1.92 17.22
C ARG A 43 2.16 -2.81 16.58
N ALA A 44 1.98 -4.13 16.64
CA ALA A 44 2.86 -5.09 15.98
C ALA A 44 2.92 -4.88 14.47
N LEU A 45 1.79 -4.52 13.84
CA LEU A 45 1.76 -4.17 12.42
C LEU A 45 2.55 -2.88 12.12
N GLN A 46 2.49 -1.89 13.00
CA GLN A 46 3.26 -0.64 12.89
C GLN A 46 4.76 -0.84 13.09
N ASP A 47 5.13 -1.67 14.06
CA ASP A 47 6.53 -2.04 14.32
C ASP A 47 7.10 -2.79 13.10
N GLN A 48 6.33 -3.72 12.54
CA GLN A 48 6.71 -4.44 11.33
C GLN A 48 6.84 -3.51 10.11
N ALA A 49 5.92 -2.57 9.92
CA ALA A 49 5.99 -1.62 8.81
C ALA A 49 7.20 -0.67 8.94
N SER A 50 7.57 -0.31 10.16
CA SER A 50 8.70 0.58 10.43
C SER A 50 10.06 -0.11 10.30
N ALA A 51 10.08 -1.44 10.34
CA ALA A 51 11.32 -2.23 10.23
C ALA A 51 11.98 -2.11 8.84
N LYS A 52 11.25 -1.68 7.82
CA LYS A 52 11.76 -1.62 6.45
C LYS A 52 11.19 -0.42 5.68
N THR A 53 12.07 0.34 5.05
CA THR A 53 11.66 1.48 4.23
C THR A 53 11.05 1.03 2.89
N ASP A 54 10.18 1.85 2.32
CA ASP A 54 9.57 1.59 1.01
C ASP A 54 10.63 1.38 -0.09
N LEU A 55 11.72 2.16 -0.04
CA LEU A 55 12.82 2.05 -1.00
C LEU A 55 13.54 0.69 -0.90
N GLN A 56 13.80 0.22 0.32
CA GLN A 56 14.40 -1.10 0.53
C GLN A 56 13.45 -2.21 0.05
N ALA A 57 12.15 -2.09 0.33
CA ALA A 57 11.15 -3.05 -0.12
C ALA A 57 11.07 -3.13 -1.66
N ALA A 58 11.03 -1.98 -2.34
CA ALA A 58 11.04 -1.91 -3.79
C ALA A 58 12.32 -2.51 -4.40
N THR A 59 13.47 -2.21 -3.81
CA THR A 59 14.77 -2.71 -4.29
C THR A 59 14.85 -4.23 -4.17
N GLU A 60 14.46 -4.81 -3.03
CA GLU A 60 14.46 -6.25 -2.84
C GLU A 60 13.48 -6.97 -3.77
N LEU A 61 12.29 -6.39 -3.99
CA LEU A 61 11.30 -6.94 -4.90
C LEU A 61 11.81 -6.97 -6.35
N ASN A 62 12.45 -5.89 -6.81
CA ASN A 62 13.04 -5.84 -8.15
C ASN A 62 14.15 -6.89 -8.31
N ARG A 63 15.05 -7.02 -7.33
CA ARG A 63 16.09 -8.06 -7.32
C ARG A 63 15.52 -9.47 -7.36
N ALA A 64 14.45 -9.74 -6.59
CA ALA A 64 13.80 -11.04 -6.61
C ALA A 64 13.15 -11.33 -7.97
N ARG A 65 12.49 -10.33 -8.56
CA ARG A 65 11.88 -10.43 -9.90
C ARG A 65 12.92 -10.69 -10.99
N GLU A 66 14.05 -9.99 -10.96
CA GLU A 66 15.16 -10.21 -11.90
C GLU A 66 15.67 -11.65 -11.85
N LYS A 67 15.89 -12.18 -10.64
CA LYS A 67 16.30 -13.58 -10.43
C LYS A 67 15.26 -14.56 -10.99
N LEU A 68 13.98 -14.36 -10.68
CA LEU A 68 12.89 -15.18 -11.19
C LEU A 68 12.88 -15.21 -12.73
N PHE A 69 12.92 -14.04 -13.37
CA PHE A 69 12.89 -13.99 -14.82
C PHE A 69 14.16 -14.53 -15.47
N ALA A 70 15.32 -14.41 -14.83
CA ALA A 70 16.53 -15.08 -15.29
C ALA A 70 16.38 -16.61 -15.28
N THR A 71 15.73 -17.18 -14.25
CA THR A 71 15.48 -18.63 -14.21
C THR A 71 14.48 -19.08 -15.27
N ILE A 72 13.39 -18.34 -15.49
CA ILE A 72 12.40 -18.66 -16.51
C ILE A 72 13.02 -18.63 -17.91
N ARG A 73 13.83 -17.62 -18.23
CA ARG A 73 14.52 -17.52 -19.53
C ARG A 73 15.56 -18.61 -19.78
N ARG A 74 16.11 -19.22 -18.72
CA ARG A 74 17.08 -20.33 -18.85
C ARG A 74 16.41 -21.68 -19.02
N ALA A 75 15.15 -21.80 -18.60
CA ALA A 75 14.36 -23.03 -18.70
C ALA A 75 13.54 -23.12 -20.00
N ALA A 76 13.46 -22.03 -20.77
CA ALA A 76 12.85 -21.94 -22.09
C ALA A 76 13.93 -22.07 -23.18
#